data_AF-A0A946EVF7-F1
#
_entry.id   AF-A0A946EVF7-F1
#
_cell.length_a   1.000
_cell.length_b   1.000
_cell.length_c   1.000
_cell.angle_alpha   90.00
_cell.angle_beta   90.00
_cell.angle_gamma   90.00
#
_symmetry.space_group_name_H-M   'P 1'
#
loop_
_entity.id
_entity.type
_entity.pdbx_description
1 polymer ?
#
loop_
_entity_poly.entity_id
_entity_poly.type
_entity_poly.pdbx_seq_one_letter_code
_entity_poly.pdbx_strand_id
1 'polypeptide(L)' 'MDVTPLIPEGRQVIEGYGEGKFRISGAVHEGPVIVFPERALSWPIAAIEDLSIEALSLALDPGDALEILLLGCGS' A
#
# COMPACT_ATOMS: atom_id res chain seq x y z
N MET A 1 -22.10 -1.84 -22.81
CA MET A 1 -21.17 -0.70 -22.71
C MET A 1 -19.99 -1.25 -21.94
N ASP A 2 -18.91 -1.59 -22.63
CA ASP A 2 -17.71 -2.18 -22.01
C ASP A 2 -16.85 -1.04 -21.48
N VAL A 3 -16.69 -0.96 -20.17
CA VAL A 3 -15.83 0.02 -19.48
C VAL A 3 -14.79 -0.77 -18.71
N THR A 4 -13.82 -1.33 -19.43
CA THR A 4 -12.60 -1.81 -18.78
C THR A 4 -11.89 -0.57 -18.24
N PRO A 5 -11.69 -0.43 -16.92
CA PRO A 5 -10.98 0.71 -16.37
C PRO A 5 -9.56 0.73 -16.94
N LEU A 6 -9.21 1.79 -17.66
CA LEU A 6 -7.83 2.02 -18.04
C LEU A 6 -7.07 2.35 -16.77
N ILE A 7 -6.22 1.44 -16.32
CA ILE A 7 -5.29 1.70 -15.22
C ILE A 7 -4.24 2.67 -15.78
N PRO A 8 -4.09 3.89 -15.21
CA PRO A 8 -3.07 4.82 -15.66
C PRO A 8 -1.67 4.22 -15.54
N GLU A 9 -0.78 4.56 -16.47
CA GLU A 9 0.62 4.16 -16.38
C GLU A 9 1.25 4.67 -15.07
N GLY A 10 2.09 3.84 -14.45
CA GLY A 10 2.75 4.16 -13.17
C GLY A 10 1.94 3.81 -11.92
N ARG A 11 0.68 3.32 -12.06
CA ARG A 11 -0.10 2.88 -10.91
C ARG A 11 0.56 1.70 -10.20
N GLN A 12 0.60 1.75 -8.88
CA GLN A 12 1.01 0.62 -8.05
C GLN A 12 -0.14 -0.40 -7.96
N VAL A 13 0.02 -1.52 -8.65
CA VAL A 13 -0.99 -2.60 -8.70
C VAL A 13 -0.51 -3.76 -7.85
N ILE A 14 -1.30 -4.15 -6.84
CA ILE A 14 -1.05 -5.34 -6.04
C ILE A 14 -1.41 -6.57 -6.88
N GLU A 15 -0.41 -7.35 -7.25
CA GLU A 15 -0.56 -8.56 -8.08
C GLU A 15 -0.77 -9.83 -7.25
N GLY A 16 -0.33 -9.79 -5.99
CA GLY A 16 -0.45 -10.91 -5.06
C GLY A 16 0.14 -10.59 -3.69
N TYR A 17 -0.27 -11.35 -2.68
CA TYR A 17 0.19 -11.24 -1.31
C TYR A 17 0.16 -12.60 -0.62
N GLY A 18 1.00 -12.79 0.40
CA GLY A 18 1.10 -14.04 1.17
C GLY A 18 2.53 -14.31 1.62
N GLU A 19 2.73 -15.25 2.55
CA GLU A 19 4.06 -15.61 3.08
C GLU A 19 4.89 -14.40 3.58
N GLY A 20 4.22 -13.39 4.13
CA GLY A 20 4.88 -12.18 4.64
C GLY A 20 5.41 -11.23 3.57
N LYS A 21 4.96 -11.33 2.31
CA LYS A 21 5.39 -10.46 1.21
C LYS A 21 4.22 -10.03 0.31
N PHE A 22 4.48 -8.98 -0.46
CA PHE A 22 3.61 -8.46 -1.50
C PHE A 22 4.37 -8.41 -2.83
N ARG A 23 3.64 -8.64 -3.93
CA ARG A 23 4.13 -8.33 -5.27
C ARG A 23 3.32 -7.17 -5.84
N ILE A 24 4.00 -6.07 -6.14
CA ILE A 24 3.38 -4.80 -6.54
C ILE A 24 4.08 -4.29 -7.80
N SER A 25 3.35 -4.19 -8.91
CA SER A 25 3.87 -3.73 -10.21
C SER A 25 5.23 -4.36 -10.58
N GLY A 26 5.34 -5.69 -10.43
CA GLY A 26 6.56 -6.46 -10.68
C GLY A 26 7.64 -6.43 -9.58
N ALA A 27 7.54 -5.56 -8.57
CA ALA A 27 8.46 -5.49 -7.43
C ALA A 27 8.00 -6.36 -6.26
N VAL A 28 8.94 -6.95 -5.53
CA VAL A 28 8.66 -7.72 -4.31
C VAL A 28 8.96 -6.86 -3.09
N HIS A 29 7.99 -6.74 -2.19
CA HIS A 29 8.10 -6.07 -0.91
C HIS A 29 7.96 -7.10 0.20
N GLU A 30 8.97 -7.19 1.08
CA GLU A 30 8.92 -8.03 2.26
C GLU A 30 8.34 -7.24 3.44
N GLY A 31 7.40 -7.84 4.15
CA GLY A 31 6.72 -7.25 5.29
C GLY A 31 5.65 -6.20 4.94
N PRO A 32 5.24 -5.40 5.94
CA PRO A 32 4.23 -4.37 5.76
C PRO A 32 4.64 -3.27 4.77
N VAL A 33 3.68 -2.79 3.99
CA VAL A 33 3.90 -1.84 2.89
C VAL A 33 2.77 -0.81 2.86
N ILE A 34 3.11 0.45 2.60
CA ILE A 34 2.15 1.50 2.26
C ILE A 34 2.17 1.68 0.75
N VAL A 35 1.00 1.57 0.13
CA VAL A 35 0.83 1.66 -1.32
C VAL A 35 0.12 2.96 -1.67
N PHE A 36 0.86 3.88 -2.27
CA PHE A 36 0.35 5.11 -2.86
C PHE A 36 0.02 4.87 -4.34
N PRO A 37 -0.76 5.76 -4.97
CA PRO A 37 -0.98 5.77 -6.41
C PRO A 37 0.29 5.54 -7.26
N GLU A 38 1.38 6.28 -7.01
CA GLU A 38 2.59 6.23 -7.85
C GLU A 38 3.78 5.49 -7.22
N ARG A 39 3.73 5.13 -5.93
CA ARG A 39 4.86 4.50 -5.21
C ARG A 39 4.41 3.54 -4.12
N ALA A 40 5.23 2.52 -3.85
CA ALA A 40 5.06 1.61 -2.72
C ALA A 40 6.27 1.73 -1.79
N LEU A 41 6.03 1.90 -0.49
CA LEU A 41 7.05 2.12 0.52
C LEU A 41 6.97 1.07 1.61
N SER A 42 8.11 0.54 2.06
CA SER A 42 8.16 -0.32 3.24
C SER A 42 7.65 0.44 4.46
N TRP A 43 6.78 -0.20 5.24
CA TRP A 43 6.20 0.38 6.46
C TRP A 43 6.94 -0.18 7.67
N PRO A 44 7.62 0.65 8.49
CA PRO A 44 8.41 0.16 9.63
C PRO A 44 7.55 -0.22 10.85
N ILE A 45 6.57 -1.10 10.67
CA ILE A 45 5.84 -1.80 11.73
C ILE A 45 5.96 -3.31 11.50
N ALA A 46 5.94 -4.12 12.56
CA ALA A 46 6.05 -5.57 12.44
C ALA A 46 4.67 -6.26 12.52
N ALA A 47 3.77 -5.70 13.33
CA ALA A 47 2.42 -6.23 13.50
C ALA A 47 1.38 -5.10 13.71
N ILE A 48 0.10 -5.46 13.68
CA ILE A 48 -0.99 -4.49 13.85
C ILE A 48 -1.04 -3.90 15.25
N GLU A 49 -0.52 -4.64 16.24
CA GLU A 49 -0.38 -4.20 17.63
C GLU A 49 0.61 -3.03 17.78
N ASP A 50 1.54 -2.89 16.84
CA ASP A 50 2.51 -1.79 16.80
C ASP A 50 1.93 -0.51 16.17
N LEU A 51 0.66 -0.54 15.72
CA LEU A 51 0.03 0.60 15.06
C LEU A 51 -0.15 1.76 16.04
N SER A 52 0.48 2.88 15.72
CA SER A 52 0.33 4.15 16.43
C SER A 52 0.02 5.30 15.47
N ILE A 53 -0.33 6.46 16.03
CA ILE A 53 -0.53 7.69 15.24
C ILE A 53 0.75 8.06 14.49
N GLU A 54 1.91 7.87 15.14
CA GLU A 54 3.23 8.11 14.55
C GLU A 54 3.49 7.15 13.38
N ALA A 55 3.11 5.87 13.51
CA ALA A 55 3.23 4.91 12.41
C ALA A 55 2.35 5.28 11.20
N LEU A 56 1.17 5.87 11.44
CA LEU A 56 0.26 6.34 10.40
C LEU A 56 0.73 7.64 9.72
N SER A 57 1.64 8.41 10.33
CA SER A 57 2.13 9.66 9.75
C SER A 57 2.73 9.49 8.35
N LEU A 58 3.35 8.34 8.08
CA LEU A 58 3.90 8.02 6.76
C LEU A 58 2.82 7.85 5.70
N ALA A 59 1.62 7.38 6.07
CA ALA A 59 0.47 7.26 5.16
C ALA A 59 -0.28 8.59 4.98
N LEU A 60 -0.09 9.55 5.90
CA LEU A 60 -0.81 10.81 5.94
C LEU A 60 0.04 11.98 5.45
N ASP A 61 0.98 11.72 4.52
CA ASP A 61 1.82 12.77 3.93
C ASP A 61 0.91 13.89 3.36
N PRO A 62 1.02 15.13 3.87
CA PRO A 62 0.16 16.24 3.45
C PRO A 62 0.32 16.62 1.97
N GLY A 63 1.36 16.12 1.29
CA GLY A 63 1.54 16.27 -0.16
C GLY A 63 0.61 15.38 -0.99
N ASP A 64 0.09 14.29 -0.44
CA ASP A 64 -0.77 13.36 -1.14
C ASP A 64 -2.24 13.65 -0.83
N ALA A 65 -3.06 13.87 -1.87
CA ALA A 65 -4.50 14.12 -1.74
C ALA A 65 -5.27 12.81 -1.46
N LEU A 66 -5.04 12.22 -0.28
CA LEU A 66 -5.66 10.97 0.13
C LEU A 66 -6.96 11.23 0.89
N GLU A 67 -8.08 10.78 0.34
CA GLU A 67 -9.39 10.87 1.00
C GLU A 67 -9.73 9.62 1.82
N ILE A 68 -9.17 8.47 1.44
CA ILE A 68 -9.48 7.16 2.03
C ILE A 68 -8.17 6.41 2.28
N LEU A 69 -7.99 5.95 3.51
CA LEU A 69 -6.95 5.00 3.88
C LEU A 69 -7.56 3.61 4.08
N LEU A 70 -7.11 2.64 3.29
CA LEU A 70 -7.46 1.23 3.47
C LEU A 70 -6.36 0.56 4.29
N LEU A 71 -6.71 0.09 5.49
CA LEU A 71 -5.80 -0.62 6.37
C LEU A 71 -6.05 -2.14 6.28
N GLY A 72 -5.07 -2.87 5.76
CA GLY A 72 -5.08 -4.34 5.78
C GLY A 72 -4.41 -4.87 7.05
N CYS A 73 -5.19 -5.52 7.93
CA CYS A 73 -4.68 -6.06 9.20
C CYS A 73 -4.20 -7.53 9.11
N GLY A 74 -4.01 -8.06 7.89
CA GLY A 74 -3.69 -9.47 7.71
C GLY A 74 -4.82 -10.40 8.18
N SER A 75 -4.44 -11.57 8.70
CA SER A 75 -5.32 -12.62 9.23
C SER A 75 -4.76 -13.17 10.53
#